data_AF-A0A5N0YNT4-F1
#
_entry.id   AF-A0A5N0YNT4-F1
#
_cell.length_a   1.000
_cell.length_b   1.000
_cell.length_c   1.000
_cell.angle_alpha   90.00
_cell.angle_beta   90.00
_cell.angle_gamma   90.00
#
_symmetry.space_group_name_H-M   'P 1'
#
loop_
_entity.id
_entity.type
_entity.pdbx_description
1 polymer ?
#
loop_
_entity_poly.entity_id
_entity_poly.type
_entity_poly.pdbx_seq_one_letter_code
_entity_poly.pdbx_strand_id
1 'polypeptide(L)'
;MIINDNDREYDTEKFEEYSSYTQGLIKRLIYVRYVGVRDLLSDNCCIKYKVNQVREALNKDNNVERIKNVFGYSIEEINYYIDFAEAFIPMVR
;
A
#
# COMPACT_ATOMS: atom_id res chain seq x y z
N MET A 1 -8.32 5.24 -8.19
CA MET A 1 -7.19 4.52 -8.82
C MET A 1 -7.67 3.16 -9.30
N ILE A 2 -7.24 2.72 -10.49
CA ILE A 2 -7.49 1.35 -10.95
C ILE A 2 -6.34 0.45 -10.48
N ILE A 3 -6.66 -0.66 -9.80
CA ILE A 3 -5.67 -1.67 -9.42
C ILE A 3 -5.93 -2.97 -10.19
N ASN A 4 -4.84 -3.55 -10.71
CA ASN A 4 -4.86 -4.79 -11.47
C ASN A 4 -4.43 -6.00 -10.62
N ASP A 5 -5.13 -7.13 -10.77
CA ASP A 5 -4.80 -8.44 -10.21
C ASP A 5 -5.13 -9.55 -11.22
N ASN A 6 -4.14 -10.04 -11.96
CA ASN A 6 -4.27 -11.13 -12.93
C ASN A 6 -5.50 -10.99 -13.85
N ASP A 7 -5.47 -9.95 -14.70
CA ASP A 7 -6.54 -9.57 -15.64
C ASP A 7 -7.85 -9.07 -15.01
N ARG A 8 -7.87 -8.86 -13.68
CA ARG A 8 -8.98 -8.22 -12.99
C ARG A 8 -8.64 -6.80 -12.61
N GLU A 9 -9.48 -5.87 -13.07
CA GLU A 9 -9.41 -4.47 -12.71
C GLU A 9 -10.41 -4.13 -11.61
N TYR A 10 -9.94 -3.44 -10.59
CA TYR A 10 -10.77 -2.88 -9.55
C TYR A 10 -10.64 -1.36 -9.54
N ASP A 11 -11.76 -0.67 -9.72
CA ASP A 11 -11.85 0.76 -9.55
C ASP A 11 -12.05 1.08 -8.07
N THR A 12 -10.97 1.49 -7.41
CA THR A 12 -11.00 1.72 -5.96
C THR A 12 -11.83 2.91 -5.54
N GLU A 13 -12.24 3.78 -6.47
CA GLU A 13 -13.17 4.88 -6.17
C GLU A 13 -14.58 4.36 -5.90
N LYS A 14 -14.92 3.18 -6.44
CA LYS A 14 -16.18 2.47 -6.21
C LYS A 14 -16.08 1.43 -5.09
N PHE A 15 -15.09 1.58 -4.20
CA PHE A 15 -14.78 0.58 -3.19
C PHE A 15 -16.01 0.17 -2.36
N GLU A 16 -16.80 1.14 -1.92
CA GLU A 16 -17.98 0.89 -1.08
C GLU A 16 -19.16 0.29 -1.85
N GLU A 17 -19.20 0.45 -3.18
CA GLU A 17 -20.25 -0.12 -4.04
C GLU A 17 -20.05 -1.61 -4.31
N TYR A 18 -18.81 -2.11 -4.15
CA TYR A 18 -18.49 -3.50 -4.36
C TYR A 18 -19.06 -4.41 -3.26
N SER A 19 -19.33 -5.67 -3.63
CA SER A 19 -19.67 -6.71 -2.66
C SER A 19 -18.59 -6.86 -1.58
N SER A 20 -18.97 -7.31 -0.38
CA SER A 20 -18.00 -7.53 0.72
C SER A 20 -16.87 -8.49 0.33
N TYR A 21 -17.16 -9.47 -0.54
CA TYR A 21 -16.15 -10.37 -1.09
C TYR A 21 -15.10 -9.61 -1.92
N THR A 22 -15.56 -8.80 -2.88
CA THR A 22 -14.68 -7.98 -3.74
C THR A 22 -13.91 -6.94 -2.92
N GLN A 23 -14.55 -6.31 -1.93
CA GLN A 23 -13.88 -5.42 -0.99
C GLN A 23 -12.75 -6.13 -0.25
N GLY A 24 -12.95 -7.38 0.16
CA GLY A 24 -11.93 -8.22 0.80
C GLY A 24 -10.73 -8.49 -0.12
N LEU A 25 -10.97 -8.75 -1.40
CA LEU A 25 -9.91 -8.93 -2.40
C LEU A 25 -9.09 -7.65 -2.57
N ILE A 26 -9.75 -6.50 -2.76
CA ILE A 26 -9.11 -5.19 -2.90
C ILE A 26 -8.26 -4.87 -1.66
N LYS A 27 -8.83 -5.03 -0.46
CA LYS A 27 -8.12 -4.81 0.81
C LYS A 27 -6.89 -5.70 0.92
N ARG A 28 -7.00 -6.98 0.58
CA ARG A 28 -5.86 -7.92 0.61
C ARG A 28 -4.76 -7.50 -0.35
N LEU A 29 -5.13 -7.11 -1.58
CA LEU A 29 -4.18 -6.70 -2.60
C LEU A 29 -3.42 -5.44 -2.17
N ILE A 30 -4.14 -4.40 -1.74
CA ILE A 30 -3.53 -3.15 -1.26
C ILE A 30 -2.69 -3.41 0.00
N TYR A 31 -3.16 -4.26 0.91
CA TYR A 31 -2.38 -4.63 2.09
C TYR A 31 -1.03 -5.24 1.74
N VAL A 32 -0.98 -6.16 0.77
CA VAL A 32 0.29 -6.77 0.33
C VAL A 32 1.24 -5.71 -0.24
N ARG A 33 0.72 -4.79 -1.06
CA ARG A 33 1.53 -3.70 -1.63
C ARG A 33 2.06 -2.75 -0.54
N TYR A 34 1.20 -2.34 0.39
CA TYR A 34 1.58 -1.53 1.55
C TYR A 34 2.62 -2.23 2.43
N VAL A 35 2.43 -3.52 2.73
CA VAL A 35 3.38 -4.30 3.54
C VAL A 35 4.73 -4.41 2.83
N GLY A 36 4.75 -4.63 1.51
CA GLY A 36 5.99 -4.64 0.73
C GLY A 36 6.75 -3.32 0.83
N VAL A 37 6.05 -2.19 0.70
CA VAL A 37 6.63 -0.85 0.90
C VAL A 37 7.17 -0.68 2.31
N ARG A 38 6.36 -0.98 3.34
CA ARG A 38 6.75 -0.86 4.75
C ARG A 38 7.99 -1.70 5.06
N ASP A 39 8.00 -2.95 4.61
CA ASP A 39 9.05 -3.90 4.94
C ASP A 39 10.36 -3.54 4.21
N LEU A 40 10.30 -2.95 3.00
CA LEU A 40 11.47 -2.41 2.30
C LEU A 40 12.07 -1.17 2.99
N LEU A 41 11.21 -0.33 3.60
CA LEU A 41 11.63 0.88 4.31
C LEU A 41 12.07 0.64 5.75
N SER A 42 11.68 -0.50 6.34
CA SER A 42 11.98 -0.78 7.73
C SER A 42 13.43 -1.22 7.88
N ASP A 43 14.21 -0.43 8.61
CA ASP A 43 15.61 -0.74 8.91
C ASP A 43 15.78 -1.96 9.84
N ASN A 44 14.70 -2.49 10.43
CA ASN A 44 14.76 -3.49 11.49
C ASN A 44 13.74 -4.62 11.28
N CYS A 45 14.20 -5.87 11.20
CA CYS A 45 13.35 -7.04 10.96
C CYS A 45 12.37 -7.34 12.10
N CYS A 46 12.65 -6.84 13.32
CA CYS A 46 11.88 -7.13 14.52
C CYS A 46 10.76 -6.12 14.83
N ILE A 47 10.86 -4.88 14.35
CA ILE A 47 9.90 -3.82 14.67
C ILE A 47 9.35 -3.22 13.38
N LYS A 48 8.11 -3.60 13.05
CA LYS A 48 7.39 -3.07 11.89
C LYS A 48 7.05 -1.61 12.12
N TYR A 49 7.29 -0.78 11.10
CA TYR A 49 6.93 0.63 11.13
C TYR A 49 5.40 0.81 11.20
N LYS A 50 4.97 1.76 12.04
CA LYS A 50 3.62 2.32 11.99
C LYS A 50 3.46 3.20 10.75
N VAL A 51 2.23 3.50 10.35
CA VAL A 51 1.95 4.31 9.14
C VAL A 51 2.68 5.65 9.14
N ASN A 52 2.69 6.37 10.26
CA ASN A 52 3.43 7.63 10.37
C ASN A 52 4.95 7.45 10.15
N GLN A 53 5.54 6.37 10.66
CA GLN A 53 6.95 6.05 10.45
C GLN A 53 7.23 5.66 8.99
N VAL A 54 6.30 5.00 8.32
CA VAL A 54 6.38 4.73 6.87
C VAL A 54 6.41 6.04 6.09
N ARG A 55 5.53 7.01 6.43
CA ARG A 55 5.51 8.34 5.79
C ARG A 55 6.80 9.13 6.04
N GLU A 56 7.30 9.11 7.28
CA GLU A 56 8.59 9.74 7.60
C GLU A 56 9.74 9.11 6.81
N ALA A 57 9.75 7.78 6.69
CA ALA A 57 10.76 7.05 5.95
C ALA A 57 10.70 7.30 4.44
N LEU A 58 9.50 7.50 3.87
CA LEU A 58 9.35 7.88 2.47
C LEU A 58 10.02 9.20 2.12
N ASN A 59 10.01 10.15 3.06
CA ASN A 59 10.63 11.47 2.87
C ASN A 59 12.17 11.46 3.03
N LYS A 60 12.77 10.33 3.42
CA LYS A 60 14.23 10.18 3.45
C LYS A 60 14.76 9.98 2.04
N ASP A 61 15.98 10.47 1.79
CA ASP A 61 16.62 10.42 0.49
C ASP A 61 16.65 9.00 -0.10
N ASN A 62 16.38 8.90 -1.41
CA ASN A 62 16.41 7.68 -2.23
C ASN A 62 15.38 6.59 -1.90
N ASN A 63 14.56 6.72 -0.87
CA ASN A 63 13.63 5.66 -0.48
C ASN A 63 12.49 5.44 -1.49
N VAL A 64 11.94 6.52 -2.06
CA VAL A 64 10.96 6.42 -3.17
C VAL A 64 11.59 5.71 -4.37
N GLU A 65 12.83 6.07 -4.73
CA GLU A 65 13.52 5.46 -5.86
C GLU A 65 13.83 3.98 -5.61
N ARG A 66 14.15 3.59 -4.37
CA ARG A 66 14.29 2.17 -3.98
C ARG A 66 12.98 1.40 -4.18
N ILE A 67 11.84 1.95 -3.73
CA ILE A 67 10.53 1.31 -3.90
C ILE A 67 10.19 1.17 -5.38
N LYS A 68 10.42 2.22 -6.17
CA LYS A 68 10.22 2.21 -7.63
C LYS A 68 11.07 1.13 -8.31
N ASN A 69 12.34 0.98 -7.92
CA ASN A 69 13.22 -0.04 -8.51
C ASN A 69 12.85 -1.47 -8.12
N VAL A 70 12.33 -1.69 -6.91
CA VAL A 70 11.96 -3.04 -6.43
C VAL A 70 10.57 -3.46 -6.92
N PHE A 71 9.59 -2.55 -6.87
CA PHE A 71 8.19 -2.87 -7.10
C PHE A 71 7.60 -2.24 -8.36
N GLY A 72 8.29 -1.29 -8.99
CA GLY A 72 7.79 -0.54 -10.14
C GLY A 72 6.77 0.55 -9.81
N TYR A 73 6.52 0.83 -8.52
CA TYR A 73 5.48 1.77 -8.12
C TYR A 73 5.87 3.23 -8.33
N SER A 74 4.91 4.04 -8.79
CA SER A 74 5.01 5.50 -8.77
C SER A 74 4.83 6.06 -7.36
N ILE A 75 5.20 7.33 -7.14
CA ILE A 75 5.00 7.98 -5.83
C ILE A 75 3.51 8.14 -5.50
N GLU A 76 2.68 8.38 -6.51
CA GLU A 76 1.23 8.46 -6.39
C GLU A 76 0.65 7.10 -5.95
N GLU A 77 1.11 6.00 -6.54
CA GLU A 77 0.70 4.65 -6.13
C GLU A 77 1.10 4.35 -4.69
N ILE A 78 2.34 4.67 -4.31
CA ILE A 78 2.85 4.43 -2.95
C ILE A 78 2.01 5.17 -1.92
N ASN A 79 1.78 6.47 -2.13
CA ASN A 79 0.97 7.28 -1.23
C ASN A 79 -0.45 6.74 -1.15
N TYR A 80 -1.04 6.39 -2.29
CA TYR A 80 -2.37 5.81 -2.32
C TYR A 80 -2.46 4.49 -1.53
N TYR A 81 -1.49 3.58 -1.66
CA TYR A 81 -1.51 2.32 -0.91
C TYR A 81 -1.47 2.55 0.59
N ILE A 82 -0.69 3.54 1.05
CA ILE A 82 -0.59 3.92 2.46
C ILE A 82 -1.92 4.52 2.94
N ASP A 83 -2.44 5.50 2.21
CA ASP A 83 -3.69 6.19 2.55
C ASP A 83 -4.87 5.22 2.60
N PHE A 84 -5.00 4.36 1.60
CA PHE A 84 -6.06 3.36 1.56
C PHE A 84 -5.92 2.33 2.68
N ALA A 85 -4.69 1.86 2.94
CA ALA A 85 -4.44 0.88 4.01
C ALA A 85 -4.81 1.46 5.38
N GLU A 86 -4.40 2.70 5.67
CA GLU A 86 -4.75 3.43 6.89
C GLU A 86 -6.29 3.63 7.01
N ALA A 87 -6.94 4.02 5.92
CA ALA A 87 -8.37 4.31 5.89
C ALA A 87 -9.25 3.04 6.01
N PHE A 88 -8.91 1.93 5.36
CA PHE A 88 -9.84 0.81 5.20
C PHE A 88 -9.41 -0.49 5.89
N ILE A 89 -8.17 -0.60 6.39
CA ILE A 89 -7.61 -1.85 6.90
C ILE A 89 -7.34 -1.71 8.41
N PRO A 90 -8.20 -2.27 9.29
CA PRO A 90 -8.09 -2.03 10.74
C PRO A 90 -6.74 -2.38 11.36
N MET A 91 -6.04 -3.41 10.85
CA MET A 91 -4.73 -3.84 11.35
C MET A 91 -3.56 -2.90 10.97
N VAL A 92 -3.79 -1.89 10.15
CA VAL A 92 -2.80 -0.90 9.73
C VAL A 92 -2.84 0.34 10.63
N ARG A 93 -3.97 0.58 11.31
CA ARG A 93 -4.19 1.69 12.23
C ARG A 93 -3.47 1.47 13.56
#